data_AF-A0A3D4X699-F1
#
_entry.id   AF-A0A3D4X699-F1
#
_cell.length_a   1.000
_cell.length_b   1.000
_cell.length_c   1.000
_cell.angle_alpha   90.00
_cell.angle_beta   90.00
_cell.angle_gamma   90.00
#
_symmetry.space_group_name_H-M   'P 1'
#
loop_
_entity.id
_entity.type
_entity.pdbx_description
1 polymer ?
#
loop_
_entity_poly.entity_id
_entity_poly.type
_entity_poly.pdbx_seq_one_letter_code
_entity_poly.pdbx_strand_id
1 'polypeptide(L)'
;MRRMQVLRKNAVGCSFFFQIIYLLCGDMAMEKEMIIVDYRMPENGVDLEEAELPFDPCRNFALLGKEEESGCSIRSEYKRFRKCFGKKGVYAFMRLSRVCTPYNTLGHIAGVHHVSMYMARQLAAKGVPVDLGLMFGAALMHDIGKYGCRPEEGRRVPYLHYYATYQYCRENRLETIGDIASNHSVWDLELENLSAESLLLIYADFRVKSIYDAGKKEQIHFWSLDESYEVILGKLDNVDEAKRTRYARVYAKLKDFEEYMISLGCAVDLVSAPGEAVRRPPLPVS
;
A
#
# COMPACT_ATOMS: atom_id res chain seq x y z
N MET A 1 7.43 -7.61 -35.99
CA MET A 1 6.23 -6.93 -36.53
C MET A 1 4.91 -7.71 -36.42
N ARG A 2 4.82 -9.03 -36.69
CA ARG A 2 3.53 -9.79 -36.59
C ARG A 2 2.98 -10.04 -35.16
N ARG A 3 3.79 -9.89 -34.10
CA ARG A 3 3.35 -10.00 -32.68
C ARG A 3 2.67 -8.74 -32.13
N MET A 4 2.88 -7.57 -32.73
CA MET A 4 2.31 -6.30 -32.24
C MET A 4 0.84 -6.09 -32.60
N GLN A 5 0.32 -6.73 -33.66
CA GLN A 5 -1.07 -6.56 -34.09
C GLN A 5 -2.08 -7.33 -33.22
N VAL A 6 -1.64 -8.36 -32.51
CA VAL A 6 -2.51 -9.17 -31.63
C VAL A 6 -2.82 -8.41 -30.33
N LEU A 7 -1.93 -7.51 -29.89
CA LEU A 7 -2.09 -6.68 -28.68
C LEU A 7 -3.23 -5.66 -28.79
N ARG A 8 -3.61 -5.22 -30.01
CA ARG A 8 -4.68 -4.23 -30.21
C ARG A 8 -6.09 -4.81 -30.12
N LYS A 9 -6.29 -6.11 -30.39
CA LYS A 9 -7.65 -6.66 -30.58
C LYS A 9 -8.38 -7.08 -29.30
N ASN A 10 -7.66 -7.30 -28.19
CA ASN A 10 -8.26 -7.76 -26.93
C ASN A 10 -8.24 -6.71 -25.79
N ALA A 11 -7.80 -5.48 -26.06
CA ALA A 11 -7.57 -4.44 -25.05
C ALA A 11 -8.70 -3.39 -24.96
N VAL A 12 -9.96 -3.78 -25.21
CA VAL A 12 -11.09 -2.82 -25.25
C VAL A 12 -11.44 -2.25 -23.86
N GLY A 13 -10.83 -2.74 -22.77
CA GLY A 13 -11.01 -2.21 -21.42
C GLY A 13 -9.74 -1.74 -20.69
N CYS A 14 -8.57 -1.77 -21.34
CA CYS A 14 -7.26 -1.59 -20.68
C CYS A 14 -6.41 -0.46 -21.33
N SER A 15 -7.07 0.51 -21.97
CA SER A 15 -6.40 1.53 -22.81
C SER A 15 -5.48 2.47 -22.03
N PHE A 16 -5.72 2.71 -20.74
CA PHE A 16 -4.92 3.66 -19.95
C PHE A 16 -3.60 3.05 -19.48
N PHE A 17 -3.63 1.81 -18.97
CA PHE A 17 -2.45 1.11 -18.43
C PHE A 17 -1.44 0.72 -19.52
N PHE A 18 -1.89 0.29 -20.69
CA PHE A 18 -1.01 -0.06 -21.80
C PHE A 18 -0.24 1.14 -22.37
N GLN A 19 -0.85 2.32 -22.33
CA GLN A 19 -0.23 3.55 -22.83
C GLN A 19 0.90 4.01 -21.90
N ILE A 20 0.76 3.80 -20.58
CA ILE A 20 1.81 4.05 -19.59
C ILE A 20 2.98 3.08 -19.74
N ILE A 21 2.71 1.78 -19.95
CA ILE A 21 3.77 0.76 -20.15
C ILE A 21 4.62 1.09 -21.39
N TYR A 22 3.98 1.51 -22.49
CA TYR A 22 4.69 1.87 -23.72
C TYR A 22 5.50 3.18 -23.59
N LEU A 23 5.02 4.14 -22.79
CA LEU A 23 5.71 5.41 -22.53
C LEU A 23 6.91 5.25 -21.57
N LEU A 24 6.85 4.31 -20.62
CA LEU A 24 7.88 4.14 -19.60
C LEU A 24 9.06 3.27 -20.04
N CYS A 25 8.86 2.29 -20.94
CA CYS A 25 9.86 1.24 -21.13
C CYS A 25 10.89 1.49 -22.24
N GLY A 26 10.60 2.27 -23.29
CA GLY A 26 11.46 2.32 -24.48
C GLY A 26 11.83 0.92 -25.03
N ASP A 27 12.72 0.84 -26.01
CA ASP A 27 13.10 -0.44 -26.65
C ASP A 27 14.14 -1.26 -25.85
N MET A 28 14.64 -0.78 -24.70
CA MET A 28 15.78 -1.39 -24.02
C MET A 28 15.42 -1.83 -22.60
N ALA A 29 15.41 -3.16 -22.39
CA ALA A 29 15.42 -3.92 -21.12
C ALA A 29 14.22 -4.86 -20.91
N MET A 30 13.66 -5.41 -21.98
CA MET A 30 12.49 -6.31 -21.92
C MET A 30 12.81 -7.79 -21.62
N GLU A 31 14.07 -8.20 -21.45
CA GLU A 31 14.44 -9.62 -21.70
C GLU A 31 14.74 -10.52 -20.49
N LYS A 32 14.88 -10.02 -19.24
CA LYS A 32 15.26 -10.92 -18.12
C LYS A 32 14.36 -10.93 -16.87
N GLU A 33 13.72 -9.83 -16.50
CA GLU A 33 12.75 -9.83 -15.37
C GLU A 33 11.28 -10.06 -15.81
N MET A 34 11.01 -9.99 -17.11
CA MET A 34 9.68 -10.25 -17.69
C MET A 34 9.30 -11.75 -17.73
N ILE A 35 10.19 -12.64 -17.26
CA ILE A 35 9.91 -14.08 -17.17
C ILE A 35 9.02 -14.40 -15.94
N ILE A 36 8.99 -13.52 -14.92
CA ILE A 36 8.09 -13.67 -13.76
C ILE A 36 6.85 -12.80 -13.91
N VAL A 37 6.92 -11.67 -14.61
CA VAL A 37 5.72 -10.98 -15.12
C VAL A 37 5.34 -11.57 -16.47
N ASP A 38 5.19 -12.89 -16.53
CA ASP A 38 4.63 -13.54 -17.72
C ASP A 38 3.26 -12.90 -18.00
N TYR A 39 2.91 -12.78 -19.27
CA TYR A 39 1.62 -12.31 -19.80
C TYR A 39 0.42 -13.19 -19.37
N ARG A 40 0.65 -14.04 -18.37
CA ARG A 40 -0.21 -14.99 -17.69
C ARG A 40 -0.09 -14.86 -16.17
N MET A 41 0.12 -13.68 -15.59
CA MET A 41 -0.34 -13.48 -14.22
C MET A 41 -1.84 -13.80 -14.25
N PRO A 42 -2.26 -14.98 -13.76
CA PRO A 42 -3.63 -15.39 -13.93
C PRO A 42 -4.47 -14.47 -13.05
N GLU A 43 -5.79 -14.53 -13.19
CA GLU A 43 -6.73 -13.70 -12.40
C GLU A 43 -6.47 -13.74 -10.88
N ASN A 44 -5.73 -14.75 -10.43
CA ASN A 44 -5.27 -15.09 -9.08
C ASN A 44 -3.74 -14.98 -8.87
N GLY A 45 -3.01 -14.13 -9.60
CA GLY A 45 -1.54 -14.02 -9.47
C GLY A 45 -1.04 -13.70 -8.06
N VAL A 46 -1.80 -12.91 -7.29
CA VAL A 46 -1.55 -12.69 -5.86
C VAL A 46 -1.69 -13.98 -5.06
N ASP A 47 -2.73 -14.75 -5.34
CA ASP A 47 -3.05 -15.99 -4.62
C ASP A 47 -2.01 -17.09 -4.93
N LEU A 48 -1.50 -17.14 -6.17
CA LEU A 48 -0.42 -18.06 -6.55
C LEU A 48 0.90 -17.73 -5.85
N GLU A 49 1.28 -16.45 -5.79
CA GLU A 49 2.52 -16.08 -5.11
C GLU A 49 2.46 -16.30 -3.60
N GLU A 50 1.29 -16.14 -2.99
CA GLU A 50 1.10 -16.49 -1.59
C GLU A 50 1.25 -18.00 -1.34
N ALA A 51 0.87 -18.84 -2.31
CA ALA A 51 0.97 -20.30 -2.22
C ALA A 51 2.39 -20.82 -2.48
N GLU A 52 3.13 -20.21 -3.41
CA GLU A 52 4.39 -20.77 -3.91
C GLU A 52 5.66 -20.10 -3.35
N LEU A 53 5.57 -18.86 -2.82
CA LEU A 53 6.73 -18.10 -2.37
C LEU A 53 6.74 -17.91 -0.84
N PRO A 54 7.93 -17.86 -0.22
CA PRO A 54 8.05 -17.40 1.16
C PRO A 54 7.44 -16.01 1.34
N PHE A 55 6.81 -15.79 2.50
CA PHE A 55 6.22 -14.49 2.81
C PHE A 55 7.30 -13.40 2.91
N ASP A 56 7.14 -12.35 2.13
CA ASP A 56 7.93 -11.13 2.15
C ASP A 56 6.98 -9.93 2.37
N PRO A 57 7.12 -9.16 3.46
CA PRO A 57 6.22 -8.05 3.77
C PRO A 57 6.30 -6.91 2.75
N CYS A 58 7.32 -6.86 1.89
CA CYS A 58 7.49 -5.88 0.83
C CYS A 58 7.07 -6.43 -0.55
N ARG A 59 6.37 -7.57 -0.61
CA ARG A 59 5.90 -8.18 -1.85
C ARG A 59 4.54 -8.85 -1.73
N ASN A 60 4.31 -9.56 -0.62
CA ASN A 60 3.15 -10.40 -0.41
C ASN A 60 2.09 -9.67 0.44
N PHE A 61 0.83 -10.04 0.23
CA PHE A 61 -0.31 -9.54 0.99
C PHE A 61 -0.94 -10.72 1.70
N ALA A 62 -0.91 -10.75 3.03
CA ALA A 62 -1.56 -11.81 3.81
C ALA A 62 -3.08 -11.71 3.63
N LEU A 63 -3.63 -12.53 2.73
CA LEU A 63 -5.03 -12.42 2.29
C LEU A 63 -6.01 -12.60 3.45
N LEU A 64 -7.22 -12.09 3.27
CA LEU A 64 -8.29 -12.31 4.24
C LEU A 64 -8.76 -13.77 4.23
N GLY A 65 -8.95 -14.33 5.41
CA GLY A 65 -9.64 -15.60 5.58
C GLY A 65 -11.13 -15.49 5.27
N LYS A 66 -11.80 -16.62 5.05
CA LYS A 66 -13.25 -16.65 4.74
C LYS A 66 -14.10 -15.97 5.83
N GLU A 67 -13.72 -16.15 7.10
CA GLU A 67 -14.40 -15.53 8.24
C GLU A 67 -14.21 -14.02 8.24
N GLU A 68 -12.98 -13.54 8.02
CA GLU A 68 -12.65 -12.11 7.91
C GLU A 68 -13.44 -11.47 6.76
N GLU A 69 -13.48 -12.10 5.57
CA GLU A 69 -14.29 -11.62 4.44
C GLU A 69 -15.80 -11.61 4.76
N SER A 70 -16.26 -12.53 5.59
CA SER A 70 -17.65 -12.56 6.04
C SER A 70 -17.94 -11.46 7.07
N GLY A 71 -16.97 -11.06 7.88
CA GLY A 71 -17.12 -9.96 8.84
C GLY A 71 -17.10 -8.56 8.20
N CYS A 72 -16.64 -8.43 6.94
CA CYS A 72 -16.54 -7.15 6.26
C CYS A 72 -17.91 -6.51 6.01
N SER A 73 -18.12 -5.28 6.51
CA SER A 73 -19.29 -4.46 6.23
C SER A 73 -19.32 -4.04 4.75
N ILE A 74 -18.14 -3.81 4.15
CA ILE A 74 -17.98 -3.40 2.75
C ILE A 74 -17.84 -4.58 1.77
N ARG A 75 -18.36 -5.77 2.09
CA ARG A 75 -18.11 -7.02 1.33
C ARG A 75 -18.31 -6.89 -0.19
N SER A 76 -19.34 -6.16 -0.63
CA SER A 76 -19.61 -5.95 -2.06
C SER A 76 -18.53 -5.12 -2.75
N GLU A 77 -18.00 -4.12 -2.04
CA GLU A 77 -16.93 -3.25 -2.49
C GLU A 77 -15.59 -3.95 -2.45
N TYR A 78 -15.30 -4.70 -1.38
CA TYR A 78 -14.11 -5.54 -1.28
C TYR A 78 -14.00 -6.54 -2.45
N LYS A 79 -15.12 -7.15 -2.87
CA LYS A 79 -15.14 -8.00 -4.08
C LYS A 79 -14.81 -7.23 -5.37
N ARG A 80 -15.29 -5.99 -5.51
CA ARG A 80 -14.93 -5.12 -6.65
C ARG A 80 -13.46 -4.75 -6.59
N PHE A 81 -12.94 -4.44 -5.40
CA PHE A 81 -11.52 -4.19 -5.15
C PHE A 81 -10.67 -5.40 -5.58
N ARG A 82 -10.97 -6.62 -5.09
CA ARG A 82 -10.25 -7.85 -5.47
C ARG A 82 -10.26 -8.07 -6.99
N LYS A 83 -11.39 -7.78 -7.65
CA LYS A 83 -11.48 -7.83 -9.11
C LYS A 83 -10.57 -6.80 -9.78
N CYS A 84 -10.49 -5.57 -9.27
CA CYS A 84 -9.59 -4.55 -9.80
C CYS A 84 -8.11 -4.93 -9.58
N PHE A 85 -7.80 -5.37 -8.36
CA PHE A 85 -6.45 -5.68 -7.92
C PHE A 85 -5.85 -6.88 -8.67
N GLY A 86 -6.60 -7.98 -8.77
CA GLY A 86 -6.22 -9.18 -9.53
C GLY A 86 -6.60 -9.08 -11.00
N LYS A 87 -7.89 -9.21 -11.32
CA LYS A 87 -8.38 -9.41 -12.70
C LYS A 87 -8.16 -8.22 -13.64
N LYS A 88 -8.27 -6.99 -13.15
CA LYS A 88 -7.99 -5.79 -13.98
C LYS A 88 -6.50 -5.43 -14.02
N GLY A 89 -5.63 -6.23 -13.41
CA GLY A 89 -4.19 -6.15 -13.60
C GLY A 89 -3.47 -5.07 -12.79
N VAL A 90 -4.09 -4.46 -11.77
CA VAL A 90 -3.42 -3.44 -10.94
C VAL A 90 -2.17 -4.03 -10.27
N TYR A 91 -2.26 -5.22 -9.69
CA TYR A 91 -1.10 -5.86 -9.06
C TYR A 91 0.01 -6.16 -10.07
N ALA A 92 -0.34 -6.73 -11.23
CA ALA A 92 0.60 -7.01 -12.30
C ALA A 92 1.29 -5.73 -12.80
N PHE A 93 0.54 -4.63 -12.90
CA PHE A 93 1.08 -3.32 -13.26
C PHE A 93 2.04 -2.77 -12.19
N MET A 94 1.69 -2.85 -10.90
CA MET A 94 2.62 -2.44 -9.82
C MET A 94 3.92 -3.25 -9.86
N ARG A 95 3.83 -4.55 -10.17
CA ARG A 95 4.99 -5.43 -10.34
C ARG A 95 5.88 -5.03 -11.50
N LEU A 96 5.28 -4.76 -12.66
CA LEU A 96 6.00 -4.23 -13.80
C LEU A 96 6.65 -2.88 -13.49
N SER A 97 5.94 -1.97 -12.82
CA SER A 97 6.49 -0.66 -12.47
C SER A 97 7.73 -0.77 -11.57
N ARG A 98 7.76 -1.73 -10.63
CA ARG A 98 8.93 -1.96 -9.77
C ARG A 98 10.16 -2.42 -10.57
N VAL A 99 9.96 -3.14 -11.67
CA VAL A 99 11.02 -3.60 -12.57
C VAL A 99 11.49 -2.49 -13.51
N CYS A 100 10.54 -1.73 -14.07
CA CYS A 100 10.82 -0.76 -15.13
C CYS A 100 11.19 0.63 -14.61
N THR A 101 11.08 0.89 -13.30
CA THR A 101 11.37 2.19 -12.70
C THR A 101 12.35 2.04 -11.53
N PRO A 102 13.10 3.09 -11.16
CA PRO A 102 13.94 3.04 -9.97
C PRO A 102 13.11 3.03 -8.66
N TYR A 103 11.79 3.16 -8.76
CA TYR A 103 10.90 3.29 -7.62
C TYR A 103 10.38 1.95 -7.13
N ASN A 104 10.38 1.76 -5.80
CA ASN A 104 9.83 0.59 -5.13
C ASN A 104 8.49 0.90 -4.44
N THR A 105 7.60 1.63 -5.14
CA THR A 105 6.26 1.99 -4.64
C THR A 105 5.46 0.76 -4.22
N LEU A 106 5.55 -0.35 -4.96
CA LEU A 106 4.91 -1.62 -4.57
C LEU A 106 5.43 -2.12 -3.23
N GLY A 107 6.75 -2.07 -2.99
CA GLY A 107 7.33 -2.51 -1.74
C GLY A 107 6.85 -1.68 -0.55
N HIS A 108 6.72 -0.37 -0.74
CA HIS A 108 6.14 0.52 0.26
C HIS A 108 4.67 0.19 0.53
N ILE A 109 3.84 0.08 -0.52
CA ILE A 109 2.42 -0.32 -0.40
C ILE A 109 2.27 -1.65 0.34
N ALA A 110 3.07 -2.65 -0.02
CA ALA A 110 3.05 -3.96 0.62
C ALA A 110 3.46 -3.88 2.10
N GLY A 111 4.51 -3.10 2.40
CA GLY A 111 4.96 -2.89 3.78
C GLY A 111 3.90 -2.20 4.63
N VAL A 112 3.30 -1.11 4.13
CA VAL A 112 2.20 -0.41 4.81
C VAL A 112 1.04 -1.35 5.07
N HIS A 113 0.63 -2.12 4.05
CA HIS A 113 -0.40 -3.15 4.19
C HIS A 113 -0.04 -4.20 5.24
N HIS A 114 1.22 -4.65 5.29
CA HIS A 114 1.67 -5.60 6.29
C HIS A 114 1.49 -5.07 7.72
N VAL A 115 1.97 -3.85 7.99
CA VAL A 115 1.86 -3.22 9.31
C VAL A 115 0.41 -2.94 9.68
N SER A 116 -0.37 -2.37 8.76
CA SER A 116 -1.78 -2.04 9.02
C SER A 116 -2.60 -3.29 9.32
N MET A 117 -2.42 -4.37 8.54
CA MET A 117 -3.15 -5.62 8.75
C MET A 117 -2.68 -6.37 10.00
N TYR A 118 -1.39 -6.27 10.36
CA TYR A 118 -0.85 -6.83 11.60
C TYR A 118 -1.52 -6.20 12.82
N MET A 119 -1.68 -4.88 12.85
CA MET A 119 -2.35 -4.17 13.94
C MET A 119 -3.88 -4.35 13.89
N ALA A 120 -4.49 -4.25 12.71
CA ALA A 120 -5.95 -4.37 12.53
C ALA A 120 -6.49 -5.72 13.02
N ARG A 121 -5.79 -6.83 12.70
CA ARG A 121 -6.20 -8.18 13.14
C ARG A 121 -6.10 -8.34 14.65
N GLN A 122 -5.05 -7.79 15.27
CA GLN A 122 -4.92 -7.81 16.74
C GLN A 122 -6.05 -7.00 17.39
N LEU A 123 -6.34 -5.79 16.90
CA LEU A 123 -7.44 -4.96 17.39
C LEU A 123 -8.79 -5.65 17.25
N ALA A 124 -9.08 -6.24 16.09
CA ALA A 124 -10.30 -7.01 15.86
C ALA A 124 -10.42 -8.20 16.83
N ALA A 125 -9.32 -8.92 17.08
CA ALA A 125 -9.28 -10.02 18.07
C ALA A 125 -9.50 -9.54 19.51
N LYS A 126 -9.26 -8.26 19.81
CA LYS A 126 -9.56 -7.62 21.10
C LYS A 126 -10.96 -6.98 21.14
N GLY A 127 -11.78 -7.17 20.11
CA GLY A 127 -13.15 -6.66 20.03
C GLY A 127 -13.25 -5.19 19.65
N VAL A 128 -12.16 -4.56 19.20
CA VAL A 128 -12.21 -3.20 18.64
C VAL A 128 -12.85 -3.27 17.25
N PRO A 129 -13.87 -2.45 16.95
CA PRO A 129 -14.53 -2.48 15.64
C PRO A 129 -13.60 -1.94 14.57
N VAL A 130 -13.02 -2.85 13.79
CA VAL A 130 -12.18 -2.54 12.62
C VAL A 130 -12.68 -3.38 11.45
N ASP A 131 -13.01 -2.75 10.32
CA ASP A 131 -13.36 -3.48 9.10
C ASP A 131 -12.08 -3.92 8.36
N LEU A 132 -11.75 -5.22 8.47
CA LEU A 132 -10.54 -5.78 7.87
C LEU A 132 -10.55 -5.71 6.33
N GLY A 133 -11.71 -5.74 5.68
CA GLY A 133 -11.85 -5.59 4.24
C GLY A 133 -11.58 -4.17 3.77
N LEU A 134 -12.08 -3.20 4.54
CA LEU A 134 -11.80 -1.78 4.32
C LEU A 134 -10.31 -1.50 4.51
N MET A 135 -9.73 -1.94 5.62
CA MET A 135 -8.31 -1.74 5.91
C MET A 135 -7.41 -2.40 4.84
N PHE A 136 -7.73 -3.62 4.42
CA PHE A 136 -7.01 -4.34 3.36
C PHE A 136 -7.03 -3.56 2.05
N GLY A 137 -8.21 -3.13 1.60
CA GLY A 137 -8.37 -2.38 0.36
C GLY A 137 -7.70 -1.01 0.42
N ALA A 138 -7.88 -0.29 1.53
CA ALA A 138 -7.35 1.06 1.70
C ALA A 138 -5.83 1.08 1.72
N ALA A 139 -5.19 0.15 2.44
CA ALA A 139 -3.74 0.05 2.45
C ALA A 139 -3.15 -0.27 1.06
N LEU A 140 -3.81 -1.09 0.25
CA LEU A 140 -3.33 -1.41 -1.10
C LEU A 140 -3.62 -0.32 -2.13
N MET A 141 -4.57 0.57 -1.86
CA MET A 141 -4.94 1.67 -2.75
C MET A 141 -4.33 3.01 -2.38
N HIS A 142 -3.83 3.23 -1.16
CA HIS A 142 -3.45 4.56 -0.67
C HIS A 142 -2.53 5.33 -1.63
N ASP A 143 -1.60 4.60 -2.24
CA ASP A 143 -0.58 5.14 -3.14
C ASP A 143 -0.77 4.80 -4.62
N ILE A 144 -1.92 4.24 -5.02
CA ILE A 144 -2.18 3.91 -6.42
C ILE A 144 -2.07 5.14 -7.33
N GLY A 145 -2.43 6.32 -6.83
CA GLY A 145 -2.34 7.58 -7.55
C GLY A 145 -0.91 7.98 -7.94
N LYS A 146 0.13 7.48 -7.26
CA LYS A 146 1.53 7.76 -7.63
C LYS A 146 1.88 7.26 -9.03
N TYR A 147 1.24 6.17 -9.46
CA TYR A 147 1.44 5.63 -10.81
C TYR A 147 0.71 6.41 -11.91
N GLY A 148 -0.27 7.25 -11.56
CA GLY A 148 -1.01 8.08 -12.51
C GLY A 148 -0.36 9.43 -12.81
N CYS A 149 0.67 9.82 -12.06
CA CYS A 149 1.34 11.11 -12.22
C CYS A 149 2.30 11.09 -13.41
N ARG A 150 2.26 12.14 -14.23
CA ARG A 150 3.19 12.29 -15.37
C ARG A 150 4.58 12.74 -14.90
N PRO A 151 5.65 12.48 -15.67
CA PRO A 151 7.00 12.95 -15.32
C PRO A 151 7.08 14.47 -15.08
N GLU A 152 6.37 15.27 -15.90
CA GLU A 152 6.25 16.73 -15.73
C GLU A 152 5.59 17.17 -14.43
N GLU A 153 4.83 16.28 -13.78
CA GLU A 153 4.11 16.52 -12.54
C GLU A 153 4.91 16.09 -11.31
N GLY A 154 6.17 15.66 -11.46
CA GLY A 154 7.00 15.10 -10.38
C GLY A 154 6.99 15.91 -9.08
N ARG A 155 7.07 17.25 -9.17
CA ARG A 155 7.03 18.14 -8.00
C ARG A 155 5.66 18.20 -7.30
N ARG A 156 4.60 17.86 -8.02
CA ARG A 156 3.20 17.89 -7.56
C ARG A 156 2.71 16.51 -7.12
N VAL A 157 3.48 15.44 -7.32
CA VAL A 157 3.13 14.07 -6.90
C VAL A 157 2.61 14.02 -5.46
N PRO A 158 3.25 14.67 -4.46
CA PRO A 158 2.76 14.66 -3.08
C PRO A 158 1.35 15.24 -2.89
N TYR A 159 0.84 16.02 -3.84
CA TYR A 159 -0.52 16.60 -3.81
C TYR A 159 -1.47 15.86 -4.75
N LEU A 160 -0.99 15.44 -5.92
CA LEU A 160 -1.81 14.85 -6.97
C LEU A 160 -2.17 13.39 -6.70
N HIS A 161 -1.32 12.64 -6.00
CA HIS A 161 -1.58 11.22 -5.81
C HIS A 161 -2.84 10.97 -4.98
N TYR A 162 -3.19 11.80 -3.99
CA TYR A 162 -4.46 11.69 -3.26
C TYR A 162 -5.65 11.80 -4.19
N TYR A 163 -5.63 12.83 -5.04
CA TYR A 163 -6.67 13.06 -6.02
C TYR A 163 -6.76 11.90 -7.00
N ALA A 164 -5.63 11.43 -7.55
CA ALA A 164 -5.61 10.31 -8.48
C ALA A 164 -6.06 8.99 -7.83
N THR A 165 -5.68 8.73 -6.57
CA THR A 165 -6.17 7.60 -5.77
C THR A 165 -7.68 7.66 -5.61
N TYR A 166 -8.21 8.80 -5.17
CA TYR A 166 -9.66 9.00 -5.01
C TYR A 166 -10.42 8.81 -6.33
N GLN A 167 -9.92 9.40 -7.42
CA GLN A 167 -10.54 9.29 -8.74
C GLN A 167 -10.54 7.85 -9.25
N TYR A 168 -9.42 7.14 -9.10
CA TYR A 168 -9.35 5.72 -9.46
C TYR A 168 -10.37 4.90 -8.69
N CYS A 169 -10.45 5.10 -7.36
CA CYS A 169 -11.39 4.39 -6.50
C CYS A 169 -12.85 4.69 -6.91
N ARG A 170 -13.20 5.97 -7.10
CA ARG A 170 -14.53 6.39 -7.53
C ARG A 170 -14.95 5.79 -8.87
N GLU A 171 -14.07 5.82 -9.88
CA GLU A 171 -14.35 5.23 -11.20
C GLU A 171 -14.57 3.71 -11.14
N ASN A 172 -14.01 3.04 -10.14
CA ASN A 172 -14.15 1.59 -9.94
C ASN A 172 -15.20 1.22 -8.89
N ARG A 173 -15.99 2.19 -8.39
CA ARG A 173 -16.99 2.02 -7.33
C ARG A 173 -16.38 1.47 -6.04
N LEU A 174 -15.25 2.03 -5.64
CA LEU A 174 -14.49 1.73 -4.42
C LEU A 174 -14.47 2.96 -3.50
N GLU A 175 -15.59 3.66 -3.37
CA GLU A 175 -15.68 4.95 -2.70
C GLU A 175 -15.26 4.86 -1.23
N THR A 176 -15.76 3.89 -0.46
CA THR A 176 -15.42 3.77 0.98
C THR A 176 -13.93 3.43 1.17
N ILE A 177 -13.38 2.54 0.34
CA ILE A 177 -11.93 2.27 0.31
C ILE A 177 -11.16 3.53 -0.07
N GLY A 178 -11.64 4.25 -1.09
CA GLY A 178 -11.06 5.49 -1.59
C GLY A 178 -10.99 6.58 -0.53
N ASP A 179 -12.06 6.74 0.27
CA ASP A 179 -12.15 7.75 1.33
C ASP A 179 -11.07 7.54 2.40
N ILE A 180 -10.77 6.29 2.77
CA ILE A 180 -9.66 6.01 3.69
C ILE A 180 -8.31 6.15 2.96
N ALA A 181 -8.21 5.55 1.77
CA ALA A 181 -6.97 5.48 0.98
C ALA A 181 -6.43 6.85 0.57
N SER A 182 -7.27 7.79 0.14
CA SER A 182 -6.80 9.11 -0.31
C SER A 182 -6.52 10.07 0.84
N ASN A 183 -7.02 9.77 2.05
CA ASN A 183 -6.92 10.68 3.19
C ASN A 183 -5.77 10.36 4.15
N HIS A 184 -4.88 9.41 3.83
CA HIS A 184 -3.80 8.95 4.71
C HIS A 184 -2.67 9.97 4.98
N SER A 185 -2.59 11.06 4.23
CA SER A 185 -1.59 12.11 4.46
C SER A 185 -2.03 13.49 3.98
N VAL A 186 -3.34 13.75 4.02
CA VAL A 186 -3.86 15.10 3.73
C VAL A 186 -3.29 16.07 4.74
N TRP A 187 -2.91 17.24 4.24
CA TRP A 187 -2.32 18.30 5.03
C TRP A 187 -3.26 18.80 6.14
N ASP A 188 -4.57 18.65 5.97
CA ASP A 188 -5.60 19.12 6.90
C ASP A 188 -6.37 17.96 7.54
N LEU A 189 -5.64 17.02 8.17
CA LEU A 189 -6.27 15.97 8.97
C LEU A 189 -6.94 16.57 10.22
N GLU A 190 -8.27 16.48 10.30
CA GLU A 190 -9.02 16.64 11.55
C GLU A 190 -8.79 15.38 12.41
N LEU A 191 -7.76 15.42 13.26
CA LEU A 191 -7.29 14.26 14.05
C LEU A 191 -8.31 13.79 15.10
N GLU A 192 -9.30 14.62 15.42
CA GLU A 192 -10.32 14.36 16.42
C GLU A 192 -11.40 13.37 15.94
N ASN A 193 -11.58 13.18 14.62
CA ASN A 193 -12.68 12.40 14.05
C ASN A 193 -12.22 11.23 13.14
N LEU A 194 -10.97 10.79 13.25
CA LEU A 194 -10.45 9.69 12.43
C LEU A 194 -11.01 8.33 12.87
N SER A 195 -11.43 7.51 11.89
CA SER A 195 -11.76 6.10 12.14
C SER A 195 -10.52 5.30 12.54
N ALA A 196 -10.73 4.10 13.09
CA ALA A 196 -9.64 3.19 13.41
C ALA A 196 -8.82 2.83 12.15
N GLU A 197 -9.47 2.63 11.00
CA GLU A 197 -8.82 2.33 9.73
C GLU A 197 -7.95 3.49 9.23
N SER A 198 -8.42 4.73 9.36
CA SER A 198 -7.61 5.92 9.03
C SER A 198 -6.38 6.01 9.93
N LEU A 199 -6.55 5.85 11.26
CA LEU A 199 -5.41 5.87 12.19
C LEU A 199 -4.42 4.75 11.90
N LEU A 200 -4.90 3.54 11.62
CA LEU A 200 -4.05 2.39 11.26
C LEU A 200 -3.28 2.64 9.96
N LEU A 201 -3.93 3.20 8.94
CA LEU A 201 -3.27 3.49 7.66
C LEU A 201 -2.19 4.57 7.84
N ILE A 202 -2.50 5.66 8.54
CA ILE A 202 -1.54 6.73 8.82
C ILE A 202 -0.39 6.19 9.67
N TYR A 203 -0.68 5.43 10.73
CA TYR A 203 0.31 4.78 11.60
C TYR A 203 1.26 3.89 10.81
N ALA A 204 0.72 3.03 9.93
CA ALA A 204 1.50 2.14 9.10
C ALA A 204 2.34 2.88 8.04
N ASP A 205 1.78 3.87 7.35
CA ASP A 205 2.52 4.71 6.40
C ASP A 205 3.68 5.44 7.11
N PHE A 206 3.43 5.96 8.31
CA PHE A 206 4.46 6.63 9.10
C PHE A 206 5.66 5.72 9.38
N ARG A 207 5.40 4.44 9.66
CA ARG A 207 6.40 3.43 10.05
C ARG A 207 7.12 2.76 8.89
N VAL A 208 6.59 2.84 7.67
CA VAL A 208 7.17 2.18 6.50
C VAL A 208 7.69 3.24 5.55
N LYS A 209 9.02 3.41 5.49
CA LYS A 209 9.63 4.45 4.67
C LYS A 209 10.66 3.88 3.70
N SER A 210 10.67 4.49 2.53
CA SER A 210 11.70 4.27 1.53
C SER A 210 13.01 4.99 1.91
N ILE A 211 14.11 4.26 1.82
CA ILE A 211 15.46 4.80 1.89
C ILE A 211 16.22 4.45 0.61
N TYR A 212 17.20 5.27 0.27
CA TYR A 212 18.07 5.00 -0.89
C TYR A 212 19.43 4.55 -0.39
N ASP A 213 19.91 3.42 -0.90
CA ASP A 213 21.27 2.97 -0.63
C ASP A 213 22.31 3.78 -1.45
N ALA A 214 23.59 3.50 -1.23
CA ALA A 214 24.69 4.15 -1.94
C ALA A 214 24.63 3.96 -3.48
N GLY A 215 23.94 2.91 -3.94
CA GLY A 215 23.67 2.63 -5.35
C GLY A 215 22.43 3.32 -5.91
N LYS A 216 21.78 4.21 -5.13
CA LYS A 216 20.50 4.86 -5.44
C LYS A 216 19.34 3.88 -5.65
N LYS A 217 19.44 2.65 -5.12
CA LYS A 217 18.33 1.70 -5.14
C LYS A 217 17.44 1.94 -3.94
N GLU A 218 16.13 1.98 -4.18
CA GLU A 218 15.13 2.19 -3.14
C GLU A 218 14.90 0.89 -2.33
N GLN A 219 15.08 0.99 -1.02
CA GLN A 219 14.87 -0.07 -0.03
C GLN A 219 13.75 0.35 0.92
N ILE A 220 12.93 -0.60 1.34
CA ILE A 220 11.82 -0.35 2.26
C ILE A 220 12.27 -0.71 3.66
N HIS A 221 12.13 0.24 4.59
CA HIS A 221 12.49 0.07 5.99
C HIS A 221 11.25 0.21 6.87
N PHE A 222 11.18 -0.66 7.88
CA PHE A 222 10.18 -0.66 8.93
C PHE A 222 10.83 -0.07 10.19
N TRP A 223 10.22 0.98 10.71
CA TRP A 223 10.70 1.70 11.88
C TRP A 223 9.71 1.51 13.04
N SER A 224 10.19 1.64 14.27
CA SER A 224 9.30 1.97 15.38
C SER A 224 8.67 3.35 15.15
N LEU A 225 7.57 3.67 15.84
CA LEU A 225 6.93 4.98 15.70
C LEU A 225 7.91 6.11 16.09
N ASP A 226 8.66 5.92 17.18
CA ASP A 226 9.64 6.88 17.68
C ASP A 226 10.77 7.10 16.66
N GLU A 227 11.34 6.03 16.10
CA GLU A 227 12.37 6.14 15.04
C GLU A 227 11.82 6.83 13.78
N SER A 228 10.57 6.54 13.41
CA SER A 228 9.93 7.17 12.25
C SER A 228 9.82 8.68 12.41
N TYR A 229 9.50 9.12 13.62
CA TYR A 229 9.40 10.54 13.95
C TYR A 229 10.75 11.24 13.84
N GLU A 230 11.81 10.64 14.39
CA GLU A 230 13.18 11.17 14.26
C GLU A 230 13.65 11.23 12.80
N VAL A 231 13.37 10.18 12.00
CA VAL A 231 13.69 10.16 10.56
C VAL A 231 12.94 11.26 9.82
N ILE A 232 11.68 11.52 10.18
CA ILE A 232 10.90 12.60 9.58
C ILE A 232 11.48 13.96 10.00
N LEU A 233 11.75 14.19 11.28
CA LEU A 233 12.35 15.43 11.77
C LEU A 233 13.71 15.72 11.14
N GLY A 234 14.59 14.73 10.99
CA GLY A 234 15.89 14.89 10.34
C GLY A 234 15.80 15.21 8.85
N LYS A 235 14.71 14.83 8.17
CA LYS A 235 14.43 15.26 6.78
C LYS A 235 13.81 16.66 6.69
N LEU A 236 13.45 17.24 7.83
CA LEU A 236 12.75 18.52 7.94
C LEU A 236 13.68 19.68 8.33
N ASP A 237 15.01 19.53 8.24
CA ASP A 237 16.02 20.56 8.58
C ASP A 237 15.87 21.93 7.84
N ASN A 238 14.87 22.11 6.99
CA ASN A 238 14.53 23.37 6.32
C ASN A 238 13.01 23.68 6.29
N VAL A 239 12.23 23.21 7.27
CA VAL A 239 10.77 23.50 7.29
C VAL A 239 10.35 24.58 8.27
N ASP A 240 9.28 25.27 7.89
CA ASP A 240 8.57 26.24 8.72
C ASP A 240 8.03 25.61 10.02
N GLU A 241 8.01 26.39 11.11
CA GLU A 241 7.57 26.01 12.45
C GLU A 241 6.13 25.46 12.44
N ALA A 242 5.28 25.98 11.53
CA ALA A 242 3.93 25.48 11.33
C ALA A 242 3.89 24.01 10.90
N LYS A 243 4.82 23.59 10.02
CA LYS A 243 4.92 22.19 9.56
C LYS A 243 5.45 21.30 10.68
N ARG A 244 6.45 21.75 11.44
CA ARG A 244 6.98 21.02 12.60
C ARG A 244 5.91 20.79 13.67
N THR A 245 5.16 21.84 14.02
CA THR A 245 4.03 21.76 14.97
C THR A 245 2.99 20.76 14.51
N ARG A 246 2.67 20.71 13.20
CA ARG A 246 1.71 19.77 12.64
C ARG A 246 2.17 18.32 12.76
N TYR A 247 3.41 18.02 12.37
CA TYR A 247 3.97 16.68 12.53
C TYR A 247 4.03 16.25 13.99
N ALA A 248 4.32 17.16 14.93
CA ALA A 248 4.26 16.88 16.35
C ALA A 248 2.85 16.49 16.82
N ARG A 249 1.80 17.17 16.33
CA ARG A 249 0.40 16.80 16.65
C ARG A 249 0.00 15.45 16.08
N VAL A 250 0.35 15.17 14.82
CA VAL A 250 0.10 13.85 14.20
C VAL A 250 0.82 12.77 14.99
N TYR A 251 2.11 12.98 15.29
CA TYR A 251 2.89 12.04 16.09
C TYR A 251 2.27 11.79 17.47
N ALA A 252 1.87 12.83 18.20
CA ALA A 252 1.20 12.67 19.50
C ALA A 252 -0.06 11.82 19.38
N LYS A 253 -0.90 12.07 18.37
CA LYS A 253 -2.10 11.25 18.11
C LYS A 253 -1.77 9.79 17.80
N LEU A 254 -0.72 9.55 17.00
CA LEU A 254 -0.27 8.20 16.69
C LEU A 254 0.33 7.50 17.92
N LYS A 255 0.99 8.26 18.81
CA LYS A 255 1.54 7.73 20.06
C LYS A 255 0.43 7.33 21.02
N ASP A 256 -0.59 8.19 21.19
CA ASP A 256 -1.78 7.86 21.97
C ASP A 256 -2.46 6.58 21.43
N PHE A 257 -2.53 6.43 20.11
CA PHE A 257 -3.08 5.22 19.48
C PHE A 257 -2.20 3.97 19.68
N GLU A 258 -0.87 4.12 19.63
CA GLU A 258 0.07 3.05 19.95
C GLU A 258 -0.03 2.60 21.41
N GLU A 259 -0.09 3.53 22.35
CA GLU A 259 -0.28 3.26 23.78
C GLU A 259 -1.64 2.58 24.04
N TYR A 260 -2.68 3.00 23.34
CA TYR A 260 -3.97 2.33 23.36
C TYR A 260 -3.85 0.86 22.89
N MET A 261 -3.19 0.61 21.75
CA MET A 261 -2.93 -0.76 21.27
C MET A 261 -2.16 -1.60 22.29
N ILE A 262 -1.09 -1.03 22.89
CA ILE A 262 -0.31 -1.70 23.94
C ILE A 262 -1.17 -2.01 25.17
N SER A 263 -2.05 -1.09 25.58
CA SER A 263 -2.94 -1.28 26.74
C SER A 263 -3.93 -2.45 26.56
N LEU A 264 -4.30 -2.77 25.31
CA LEU A 264 -5.10 -3.94 24.96
C LEU A 264 -4.27 -5.23 24.84
N GLY A 265 -2.95 -5.14 25.01
CA GLY A 265 -2.00 -6.22 24.86
C GLY A 265 -1.70 -6.58 23.41
N CYS A 266 -1.81 -5.63 22.48
CA CYS A 266 -1.32 -5.81 21.10
C CYS A 266 0.20 -5.66 21.07
N ALA A 267 0.87 -6.48 20.28
CA ALA A 267 2.28 -6.30 19.95
C ALA A 267 2.42 -5.20 18.89
N VAL A 268 3.19 -4.16 19.17
CA VAL A 268 3.42 -3.05 18.23
C VAL A 268 4.78 -3.13 17.52
N ASP A 269 5.72 -3.91 18.06
CA ASP A 269 7.02 -4.16 17.46
C ASP A 269 6.91 -5.17 16.32
N LEU A 270 7.42 -4.79 15.15
CA LEU A 270 7.44 -5.63 13.95
C LEU A 270 8.74 -6.45 13.84
N VAL A 271 9.69 -6.21 14.75
CA VAL A 271 11.00 -6.87 14.75
C VAL A 271 10.82 -8.32 15.15
N SER A 272 11.03 -9.20 14.18
CA SER A 272 11.44 -10.58 14.45
C SER A 272 12.93 -10.51 14.78
N ALA A 273 13.40 -11.20 15.81
CA ALA A 273 14.83 -11.19 16.13
C ALA A 273 15.68 -11.55 14.88
N PRO A 274 16.95 -11.12 14.76
CA PRO A 274 17.78 -11.51 13.62
C PRO A 274 17.81 -13.04 13.45
N GLY A 275 17.24 -13.54 12.36
CA GLY A 275 17.08 -14.98 12.09
C GLY A 275 15.67 -15.55 12.35
N GLU A 276 14.74 -14.78 12.91
CA GLU A 276 13.32 -15.11 12.93
C GLU A 276 12.64 -14.67 11.63
N ALA A 277 11.75 -15.51 11.11
CA ALA A 277 10.92 -15.14 9.96
C ALA A 277 10.02 -13.95 10.32
N VAL A 278 9.87 -13.00 9.38
CA VAL A 278 8.91 -11.89 9.51
C VAL A 278 7.56 -12.46 9.93
N ARG A 279 7.08 -12.04 11.11
CA ARG A 279 5.82 -12.53 11.65
C ARG A 279 4.69 -12.19 10.69
N ARG A 280 4.08 -13.20 10.07
CA ARG A 280 2.81 -13.00 9.34
C ARG A 280 1.80 -12.35 10.30
N PRO A 281 0.93 -11.45 9.82
CA PRO A 281 -0.22 -11.01 10.59
C PRO A 281 -0.94 -12.23 11.17
N PRO A 282 -1.15 -12.29 12.50
CA PRO A 282 -1.77 -13.45 13.13
C PRO A 282 -3.18 -13.60 12.57
N LEU A 283 -3.50 -14.76 12.02
CA LEU A 283 -4.89 -15.09 11.71
C LEU A 283 -5.66 -15.19 13.04
N PRO A 284 -6.92 -14.75 13.10
CA PRO A 284 -7.72 -14.92 14.30
C PRO A 284 -7.82 -16.41 14.66
N VAL A 285 -7.75 -16.70 15.96
CA VAL A 285 -7.94 -18.06 16.48
C VAL A 285 -9.44 -18.36 16.43
N SER A 286 -9.81 -19.43 15.73
CA SER A 286 -11.18 -19.95 15.62
C SER A 286 -11.81 -20.25 16.97
#